data_AF-A0A2J7QG09-F1
#
_entry.id   AF-A0A2J7QG09-F1
#
_cell.length_a   1.000
_cell.length_b   1.000
_cell.length_c   1.000
_cell.angle_alpha   90.00
_cell.angle_beta   90.00
_cell.angle_gamma   90.00
#
_symmetry.space_group_name_H-M   'P 1'
#
loop_
_entity.id
_entity.type
_entity.pdbx_description
1 polymer ?
#
loop_
_entity_poly.entity_id
_entity_poly.type
_entity_poly.pdbx_seq_one_letter_code
_entity_poly.pdbx_strand_id
1 'polypeptide(L)' 'MYCETLKRLRKVIQNKRRGLLTFSIVILHDNARAHGAACTPTLLEHLNWELFDSPPYSLDLAPKDFSPFIYLKDWMRS' A
#
# COMPACT_ATOMS: atom_id res chain seq x y z
N MET A 1 1.42 -9.99 -9.94
CA MET A 1 0.89 -10.34 -8.60
C MET A 1 0.40 -9.11 -7.83
N TYR A 2 1.20 -8.03 -7.71
CA TYR A 2 0.81 -6.84 -6.94
C TYR A 2 -0.37 -6.04 -7.54
N CYS A 3 -0.46 -5.94 -8.87
CA CYS A 3 -1.58 -5.28 -9.57
C CYS A 3 -2.96 -5.84 -9.18
N GLU A 4 -3.07 -7.16 -8.96
CA GLU A 4 -4.34 -7.78 -8.54
C GLU A 4 -4.71 -7.39 -7.11
N THR A 5 -3.72 -7.22 -6.23
CA THR A 5 -3.93 -6.71 -4.87
C THR A 5 -4.45 -5.27 -4.91
N LEU A 6 -3.89 -4.40 -5.75
CA LEU A 6 -4.36 -3.02 -5.92
C LEU A 6 -5.80 -2.94 -6.46
N LYS A 7 -6.15 -3.78 -7.44
CA LYS A 7 -7.53 -3.88 -7.95
C LYS A 7 -8.51 -4.30 -6.85
N ARG A 8 -8.15 -5.30 -6.04
CA ARG A 8 -8.97 -5.74 -4.89
C ARG A 8 -9.09 -4.63 -3.85
N LEU A 9 -8.01 -3.92 -3.55
CA LEU A 9 -8.00 -2.80 -2.62
C LEU A 9 -8.97 -1.70 -3.08
N ARG A 10 -8.96 -1.33 -4.37
CA ARG A 10 -9.92 -0.38 -4.93
C ARG A 10 -11.36 -0.81 -4.66
N LYS A 11 -11.69 -2.09 -4.91
CA LYS A 11 -13.04 -2.63 -4.67
C LYS A 11 -13.44 -2.56 -3.19
N VAL A 12 -12.52 -2.84 -2.29
CA VAL A 12 -12.77 -2.74 -0.84
C VAL A 12 -13.00 -1.28 -0.43
N ILE A 13 -12.19 -0.34 -0.94
CA ILE A 13 -12.36 1.10 -0.68
C ILE A 13 -13.71 1.57 -1.23
N GLN A 14 -14.08 1.19 -2.47
CA GLN A 14 -15.39 1.49 -3.05
C GLN A 14 -16.54 1.03 -2.15
N ASN A 15 -16.43 -0.17 -1.56
CA ASN A 15 -17.49 -0.73 -0.74
C ASN A 15 -17.54 -0.17 0.68
N LYS A 16 -16.37 0.02 1.30
CA LYS A 16 -16.24 0.36 2.73
C LYS A 16 -16.04 1.86 3.00
N ARG A 17 -15.59 2.62 2.00
CA ARG A 17 -15.21 4.04 2.11
C ARG A 17 -15.57 4.80 0.84
N ARG A 18 -16.88 4.84 0.53
CA ARG A 18 -17.43 5.42 -0.72
C ARG A 18 -16.96 6.86 -1.01
N GLY A 19 -16.70 7.67 0.01
CA GLY A 19 -16.20 9.05 -0.13
C GLY A 19 -14.68 9.21 -0.21
N LEU A 20 -13.89 8.14 -0.16
CA LEU A 20 -12.43 8.25 -0.24
C LEU A 20 -11.94 8.39 -1.69
N LEU A 21 -12.70 7.86 -2.65
CA LEU A 21 -12.32 7.84 -4.07
C LEU A 21 -12.62 9.16 -4.79
N THR A 22 -13.31 10.08 -4.13
CA THR A 22 -13.48 11.46 -4.60
C THR A 22 -12.26 12.33 -4.28
N PHE A 23 -11.36 11.85 -3.42
CA PHE A 23 -10.08 12.49 -3.12
C PHE A 23 -8.95 11.77 -3.82
N SER A 24 -7.83 12.46 -4.06
CA SER A 24 -6.59 11.81 -4.49
C SER A 24 -6.16 10.82 -3.40
N ILE A 25 -5.87 9.59 -3.81
CA ILE A 25 -5.39 8.54 -2.90
C ILE A 25 -3.87 8.48 -3.07
N VAL A 26 -3.16 8.77 -1.99
CA VAL A 26 -1.71 8.60 -1.91
C VAL A 26 -1.41 7.20 -1.35
N ILE A 27 -0.64 6.41 -2.08
CA ILE A 27 -0.18 5.08 -1.63
C ILE A 27 1.22 5.19 -1.05
N LEU A 28 1.34 4.73 0.19
CA LEU A 28 2.62 4.48 0.85
C LEU A 28 2.86 2.97 0.89
N HIS A 29 3.96 2.51 0.28
CA HIS A 29 4.39 1.13 0.32
C HIS A 29 5.91 1.03 0.41
N ASP A 30 6.42 -0.08 0.91
CA ASP A 30 7.86 -0.34 0.99
C ASP A 30 8.42 -0.62 -0.41
N ASN A 31 9.66 -0.23 -0.69
CA ASN A 31 10.30 -0.45 -1.99
C ASN A 31 10.73 -1.92 -2.20
N ALA A 32 9.83 -2.88 -1.95
CA ALA A 32 10.07 -4.29 -2.27
C ALA A 32 9.99 -4.49 -3.80
N ARG A 33 10.85 -5.37 -4.33
CA ARG A 33 10.96 -5.65 -5.78
C ARG A 33 9.63 -6.02 -6.47
N ALA A 34 8.68 -6.58 -5.72
CA ALA A 34 7.35 -6.93 -6.24
C ALA A 34 6.49 -5.70 -6.60
N HIS A 35 6.77 -4.54 -5.99
CA HIS A 35 6.06 -3.29 -6.22
C HIS A 35 6.63 -2.48 -7.39
N GLY A 36 7.94 -2.61 -7.66
CA GLY A 36 8.60 -2.01 -8.83
C GLY A 36 8.34 -2.73 -10.15
N ALA A 37 7.48 -3.76 -10.18
CA ALA A 37 7.10 -4.41 -11.43
C ALA A 37 6.37 -3.43 -12.35
N ALA A 38 6.70 -3.42 -13.65
CA ALA A 38 6.22 -2.44 -14.64
C ALA A 38 4.69 -2.23 -14.67
N CYS A 39 3.91 -3.23 -14.24
CA CYS A 39 2.45 -3.15 -14.15
C CYS A 39 1.94 -2.19 -13.06
N THR A 40 2.72 -1.94 -12.00
CA THR A 40 2.32 -1.13 -10.84
C THR A 40 2.16 0.36 -11.16
N PRO A 41 3.16 1.07 -11.72
CA PRO A 41 3.03 2.51 -12.00
C PRO A 41 1.89 2.80 -12.99
N THR A 42 1.79 2.00 -14.07
CA THR A 42 0.71 2.15 -15.06
C THR A 42 -0.68 1.91 -14.46
N LEU A 43 -0.81 1.01 -13.49
CA LEU A 43 -2.08 0.81 -12.80
C LEU A 43 -2.40 1.99 -11.87
N LEU A 44 -1.41 2.54 -11.16
CA LEU A 44 -1.61 3.69 -10.28
C LEU A 44 -2.06 4.93 -11.07
N GLU A 45 -1.46 5.18 -12.23
CA GLU A 45 -1.90 6.24 -13.15
C GLU A 45 -3.36 6.06 -13.58
N HIS A 46 -3.76 4.84 -14.01
CA HIS A 46 -5.16 4.55 -14.36
C HIS A 46 -6.14 4.70 -13.19
N LEU A 47 -5.67 4.55 -11.96
CA LEU A 47 -6.47 4.73 -10.76
C LEU A 47 -6.49 6.18 -10.26
N ASN A 48 -5.68 7.06 -10.87
CA ASN A 48 -5.41 8.42 -10.40
C ASN A 48 -4.90 8.43 -8.95
N TRP A 49 -4.06 7.44 -8.63
CA TRP A 49 -3.45 7.26 -7.32
C TRP A 49 -2.00 7.73 -7.37
N GLU A 50 -1.63 8.58 -6.43
CA GLU A 50 -0.27 9.11 -6.32
C GLU A 50 0.59 8.13 -5.54
N LEU A 51 1.81 7.90 -6.03
CA LEU A 51 2.80 7.12 -5.30
C LEU A 51 3.62 8.05 -4.41
N PHE A 52 3.66 7.76 -3.10
CA PHE A 52 4.60 8.44 -2.22
C PHE A 52 6.00 7.84 -2.39
N ASP A 53 6.96 8.66 -2.82
CA ASP A 53 8.36 8.28 -2.93
C ASP A 53 8.93 8.01 -1.53
N SER A 54 9.06 6.72 -1.19
CA SER A 54 9.78 6.31 0.02
C SER A 54 11.27 6.22 -0.27
N PRO A 55 12.15 6.77 0.60
CA PRO A 55 13.57 6.52 0.49
C PRO A 55 13.84 5.01 0.57
N PRO A 56 14.85 4.48 -0.16
CA PRO A 56 15.23 3.09 -0.05
C PRO A 56 15.63 2.79 1.41
N TYR A 57 14.99 1.77 1.99
CA TYR A 57 15.23 1.29 3.36
C TYR A 57 14.93 2.25 4.52
N SER A 58 13.85 3.03 4.43
CA SER A 58 13.32 3.73 5.61
C SER A 58 12.34 2.84 6.39
N LEU A 59 12.86 1.91 7.20
CA LEU A 59 12.04 1.09 8.10
C LEU A 59 11.25 1.95 9.12
N ASP A 60 11.82 3.09 9.53
CA ASP A 60 11.19 4.01 10.50
C ASP A 60 10.01 4.81 9.91
N LEU A 61 9.90 4.88 8.58
CA LEU A 61 8.87 5.65 7.88
C LEU A 61 7.71 4.79 7.39
N ALA A 62 7.77 3.47 7.53
CA ALA A 62 6.67 2.57 7.19
C ALA A 62 5.72 2.43 8.40
N PRO A 63 4.51 3.03 8.39
CA PRO A 63 3.55 2.88 9.50
C PRO A 63 3.13 1.41 9.71
N LYS A 64 3.29 0.61 8.65
CA LYS A 64 2.95 -0.82 8.59
C LYS A 64 3.88 -1.69 9.46
N ASP A 65 5.15 -1.33 9.58
CA ASP A 65 6.14 -2.17 10.27
C ASP A 65 6.22 -1.84 11.77
N PHE A 66 5.75 -0.66 12.18
CA PHE A 66 5.91 -0.17 13.56
C PHE A 66 4.74 -0.45 14.51
N SER A 67 3.49 -0.57 14.03
CA SER A 67 2.33 -0.73 14.94
C SER A 67 1.72 -2.14 14.95
N PRO A 68 1.17 -2.71 13.86
CA PRO A 68 0.47 -4.00 13.93
C PRO A 68 1.42 -5.20 14.01
N PHE A 69 2.61 -5.06 13.41
CA PHE A 69 3.56 -6.17 13.28
C PHE A 69 4.35 -6.44 14.56
N ILE A 70 4.54 -5.43 15.42
CA ILE A 70 5.12 -5.61 16.75
C ILE A 70 4.19 -6.46 17.62
N TYR A 71 2.90 -6.10 17.70
CA TYR A 71 1.92 -6.89 18.44
C TYR A 71 1.76 -8.32 17.89
N LEU A 72 1.82 -8.48 16.56
CA LEU A 72 1.80 -9.81 15.95
C LEU A 72 3.04 -10.64 16.31
N LYS A 73 4.24 -10.05 16.29
CA LYS A 73 5.48 -10.72 16.69
C LYS A 73 5.47 -11.15 18.16
N ASP A 74 4.93 -10.30 19.04
CA ASP A 74 4.80 -10.63 20.45
C ASP A 74 3.78 -11.74 20.67
N TRP A 75 2.66 -11.74 19.92
CA TRP A 75 1.70 -12.85 19.96
C TRP A 75 2.30 -14.18 19.46
N MET A 76 3.12 -14.14 18.41
CA MET A 76 3.79 -15.34 17.86
C MET A 76 4.96 -15.85 18.70
N ARG A 77 5.41 -15.11 19.70
CA ARG A 77 6.47 -15.52 20.64
C ARG A 77 5.94 -16.30 21.85
N SER A 78 4.61 -16.32 22.05
CA SER A 78 3.93 -17.20 23.01
C SER A 78 3.66 -18.58 22.42
#